data_AF-A0A520CM16-F1
#
_entry.id   AF-A0A520CM16-F1
#
_cell.length_a   1.000
_cell.length_b   1.000
_cell.length_c   1.000
_cell.angle_alpha   90.00
_cell.angle_beta   90.00
_cell.angle_gamma   90.00
#
_symmetry.space_group_name_H-M   'P 1'
#
loop_
_entity.id
_entity.type
_entity.pdbx_description
1 polymer ?
#
loop_
_entity_poly.entity_id
_entity_poly.type
_entity_poly.pdbx_seq_one_letter_code
_entity_poly.pdbx_strand_id
1 'polypeptide(L)'
;VLDFWATWCGPCKASLPAMQKLVNKYKNNPDVKFLFIHTMEHTLTPKQEAIAYLKNNSFNLDLFMDLKDAKTKANPAASALKVVAIPAKFVIDGQGDIRFKLTGFYGGDDAAVAEVSAMVDLISQGK
;
A
#
# COMPACT_ATOMS: atom_id res chain seq x y z
N VAL A 1 7.37 -0.04 -3.24
CA VAL A 1 6.57 -0.18 -2.01
C VAL A 1 5.17 -0.65 -2.37
N LEU A 2 4.73 -1.76 -1.82
CA LEU A 2 3.33 -2.20 -1.90
C LEU A 2 2.59 -1.75 -0.64
N ASP A 3 1.36 -1.29 -0.78
CA ASP A 3 0.49 -0.90 0.32
C ASP A 3 -0.88 -1.57 0.21
N PHE A 4 -1.13 -2.55 1.07
CA PHE A 4 -2.38 -3.30 1.12
C PHE A 4 -3.40 -2.58 1.99
N TRP A 5 -4.56 -2.26 1.40
CA TRP A 5 -5.61 -1.49 2.04
C TRP A 5 -7.01 -1.90 1.57
N ALA A 6 -8.05 -1.42 2.28
CA ALA A 6 -9.45 -1.59 1.93
C ALA A 6 -10.26 -0.36 2.39
N THR A 7 -11.41 -0.08 1.78
CA THR A 7 -12.24 1.09 2.11
C THR A 7 -12.92 0.99 3.49
N TRP A 8 -13.21 -0.23 3.94
CA TRP A 8 -13.75 -0.48 5.28
C TRP A 8 -12.69 -0.33 6.39
N CYS A 9 -11.40 -0.40 6.05
CA CYS A 9 -10.31 -0.41 7.02
C CYS A 9 -9.98 1.00 7.53
N GLY A 10 -10.38 1.30 8.77
CA GLY A 10 -10.11 2.58 9.44
C GLY A 10 -8.63 2.97 9.49
N PRO A 11 -7.74 2.13 10.05
CA PRO A 11 -6.31 2.43 10.09
C PRO A 11 -5.67 2.59 8.71
N CYS A 12 -6.14 1.85 7.70
CA CYS A 12 -5.66 1.99 6.34
C CYS A 12 -5.94 3.40 5.81
N LYS A 13 -7.20 3.85 5.93
CA LYS A 13 -7.63 5.19 5.54
C LYS A 13 -6.84 6.27 6.26
N ALA A 14 -6.58 6.09 7.56
CA ALA A 14 -5.73 7.00 8.34
C ALA A 14 -4.28 7.07 7.84
N SER A 15 -3.77 6.00 7.20
CA SER A 15 -2.40 5.97 6.66
C SER A 15 -2.25 6.58 5.27
N LEU A 16 -3.33 6.68 4.48
CA LEU A 16 -3.26 7.16 3.09
C LEU A 16 -2.73 8.59 2.93
N PRO A 17 -3.02 9.57 3.82
CA PRO A 17 -2.37 10.89 3.78
C PRO A 17 -0.84 10.82 3.84
N ALA A 18 -0.29 10.02 4.76
CA ALA A 18 1.15 9.76 4.86
C ALA A 18 1.71 9.16 3.57
N MET A 19 0.98 8.22 2.96
CA MET A 19 1.39 7.57 1.73
C MET A 19 1.35 8.51 0.52
N GLN A 20 0.37 9.42 0.46
CA GLN A 20 0.36 10.48 -0.54
C GLN A 20 1.58 11.41 -0.40
N LYS A 21 1.98 11.75 0.83
CA LYS A 21 3.20 12.52 1.08
C LYS A 21 4.45 11.78 0.56
N LEU A 22 4.53 10.46 0.77
CA LEU A 22 5.63 9.65 0.24
C LEU A 22 5.63 9.59 -1.29
N VAL A 23 4.48 9.37 -1.93
CA VAL A 23 4.35 9.43 -3.39
C VAL A 23 4.85 10.77 -3.92
N ASN A 24 4.46 11.87 -3.27
CA ASN A 24 4.88 13.22 -3.65
C ASN A 24 6.39 13.42 -3.44
N LYS A 25 6.96 12.90 -2.35
CA LYS A 25 8.39 12.98 -2.03
C LYS A 25 9.24 12.26 -3.08
N TYR A 26 8.83 11.07 -3.51
CA TYR A 26 9.58 10.24 -4.45
C TYR A 26 9.16 10.42 -5.92
N LYS A 27 8.26 11.37 -6.25
CA LYS A 27 7.70 11.54 -7.60
C LYS A 27 8.75 11.71 -8.72
N ASN A 28 9.90 12.29 -8.38
CA ASN A 28 11.00 12.55 -9.31
C ASN A 28 12.09 11.45 -9.28
N ASN A 29 11.92 10.42 -8.46
CA ASN A 29 12.84 9.30 -8.39
C ASN A 29 12.28 8.13 -9.22
N PRO A 30 12.86 7.82 -10.40
CA PRO A 30 12.36 6.75 -11.26
C PRO A 30 12.54 5.35 -10.65
N ASP A 31 13.46 5.18 -9.71
CA ASP A 31 13.75 3.90 -9.05
C ASP A 31 12.73 3.51 -7.97
N VAL A 32 11.88 4.45 -7.54
CA VAL A 32 10.93 4.23 -6.45
C VAL A 32 9.50 4.32 -6.97
N LYS A 33 8.73 3.26 -6.74
CA LYS A 33 7.30 3.18 -7.06
C LYS A 33 6.49 2.76 -5.85
N PHE A 34 5.30 3.34 -5.72
CA PHE A 34 4.32 3.00 -4.69
C PHE A 34 3.07 2.44 -5.38
N LEU A 35 2.67 1.22 -5.02
CA LEU A 35 1.51 0.53 -5.59
C LEU A 35 0.51 0.23 -4.47
N PHE A 36 -0.72 0.69 -4.63
CA PHE A 36 -1.77 0.60 -3.62
C PHE A 36 -2.69 -0.55 -3.96
N ILE A 37 -2.53 -1.65 -3.24
CA ILE A 37 -3.22 -2.92 -3.49
C ILE A 37 -4.51 -2.94 -2.69
N HIS A 38 -5.62 -2.69 -3.37
CA HIS A 38 -6.95 -2.75 -2.78
C HIS A 38 -7.41 -4.20 -2.67
N THR A 39 -7.52 -4.69 -1.44
CA THR A 39 -7.69 -6.11 -1.11
C THR A 39 -8.75 -6.31 -0.03
N MET A 40 -9.02 -7.58 0.30
CA MET A 40 -9.84 -7.98 1.45
C MET A 40 -11.20 -7.27 1.55
N GLU A 41 -11.78 -6.89 0.41
CA GLU A 41 -13.07 -6.21 0.40
C GLU A 41 -14.24 -7.15 0.66
N HIS A 42 -15.30 -6.55 1.19
CA HIS A 42 -16.55 -7.24 1.54
C HIS A 42 -17.72 -6.86 0.63
N THR A 43 -17.53 -5.83 -0.21
CA THR A 43 -18.55 -5.33 -1.14
C THR A 43 -18.59 -6.09 -2.47
N LEU A 44 -19.71 -5.95 -3.19
CA LEU A 44 -19.88 -6.40 -4.58
C LEU A 44 -19.24 -5.44 -5.60
N THR A 45 -18.93 -4.20 -5.21
CA THR A 45 -18.38 -3.15 -6.10
C THR A 45 -17.04 -2.59 -5.60
N PRO A 46 -16.03 -3.44 -5.30
CA PRO A 46 -14.79 -3.01 -4.64
C PRO A 46 -13.97 -2.02 -5.47
N LYS A 47 -14.01 -2.13 -6.81
CA LYS A 47 -13.29 -1.22 -7.71
C LYS A 47 -13.89 0.19 -7.66
N GLN A 48 -15.21 0.28 -7.76
CA GLN A 48 -15.92 1.56 -7.75
C GLN A 48 -15.73 2.28 -6.41
N GLU A 49 -15.82 1.54 -5.29
CA GLU A 49 -15.61 2.11 -3.96
C GLU A 49 -14.19 2.63 -3.75
N ALA A 50 -13.17 1.88 -4.19
CA ALA A 50 -11.78 2.34 -4.12
C ALA A 50 -11.57 3.63 -4.93
N ILE A 51 -12.04 3.67 -6.18
CA ILE A 51 -11.92 4.84 -7.06
C ILE A 51 -12.64 6.04 -6.46
N ALA A 52 -13.88 5.85 -5.98
CA ALA A 52 -14.67 6.90 -5.37
C ALA A 52 -13.98 7.43 -4.10
N TYR A 53 -13.45 6.54 -3.26
CA TYR A 53 -12.74 6.92 -2.05
C TYR A 53 -11.50 7.77 -2.34
N LEU A 54 -10.63 7.33 -3.26
CA LEU A 54 -9.43 8.08 -3.64
C LEU A 54 -9.79 9.45 -4.22
N LYS A 55 -10.78 9.50 -5.12
CA LYS A 55 -11.24 10.76 -5.73
C LYS A 55 -11.80 11.73 -4.70
N ASN A 56 -12.69 11.26 -3.81
CA ASN A 56 -13.35 12.10 -2.81
C ASN A 56 -12.36 12.67 -1.78
N ASN A 57 -11.23 12.00 -1.57
CA ASN A 57 -10.17 12.45 -0.67
C ASN A 57 -8.97 13.08 -1.40
N SER A 58 -9.09 13.33 -2.72
CA SER A 58 -8.04 13.95 -3.55
C SER A 58 -6.69 13.21 -3.53
N PHE A 59 -6.75 11.88 -3.44
CA PHE A 59 -5.58 11.01 -3.51
C PHE A 59 -5.26 10.66 -4.97
N ASN A 60 -4.00 10.83 -5.35
CA ASN A 60 -3.42 10.40 -6.62
C ASN A 60 -2.45 9.24 -6.35
N LEU A 61 -3.03 8.07 -6.09
CA LEU A 61 -2.33 6.85 -5.70
C LEU A 61 -2.55 5.79 -6.78
N ASP A 62 -1.47 5.09 -7.16
CA ASP A 62 -1.52 4.07 -8.21
C ASP A 62 -2.27 2.82 -7.70
N LEU A 63 -3.53 2.71 -8.09
CA LEU A 63 -4.50 1.75 -7.56
C LEU A 63 -4.47 0.43 -8.34
N PHE A 64 -4.22 -0.66 -7.62
CA PHE A 64 -4.31 -2.03 -8.13
C PHE A 64 -5.38 -2.80 -7.37
N MET A 65 -6.05 -3.72 -8.07
CA MET A 65 -7.14 -4.50 -7.49
C MET A 65 -6.69 -5.94 -7.22
N ASP A 66 -6.74 -6.33 -5.95
CA ASP A 66 -6.54 -7.70 -5.50
C ASP A 66 -7.91 -8.28 -5.15
N LEU A 67 -8.72 -8.58 -6.18
CA LEU A 67 -10.08 -9.08 -6.02
C LEU A 67 -10.08 -10.55 -5.58
N LYS A 68 -11.16 -10.97 -4.89
CA LYS A 68 -11.34 -12.38 -4.53
C LYS A 68 -11.41 -13.24 -5.79
N ASP A 69 -10.58 -14.27 -5.83
CA ASP A 69 -10.66 -15.30 -6.86
C ASP A 69 -12.02 -16.02 -6.77
N ALA A 70 -12.62 -16.29 -7.92
CA ALA A 70 -13.96 -16.86 -7.97
C ALA A 70 -14.03 -18.29 -7.40
N LYS A 71 -12.95 -19.05 -7.46
CA LYS A 71 -12.87 -20.45 -7.00
C LYS A 71 -12.37 -20.53 -5.57
N THR A 72 -11.21 -19.96 -5.27
CA THR A 72 -10.57 -20.09 -3.95
C THR A 72 -11.15 -19.14 -2.91
N LYS A 73 -11.89 -18.11 -3.36
CA LYS A 73 -12.42 -17.00 -2.53
C LYS A 73 -11.34 -16.17 -1.85
N ALA A 74 -10.07 -16.46 -2.11
CA ALA A 74 -8.93 -15.76 -1.56
C ALA A 74 -8.55 -14.56 -2.44
N ASN A 75 -7.93 -13.56 -1.84
CA ASN A 75 -7.31 -12.45 -2.55
C ASN A 75 -5.89 -12.90 -2.97
N PRO A 76 -5.57 -13.06 -4.28
CA PRO A 76 -4.33 -13.67 -4.73
C PRO A 76 -3.05 -13.00 -4.23
N ALA A 77 -2.96 -11.67 -4.32
CA ALA A 77 -1.75 -10.94 -3.94
C ALA A 77 -1.54 -10.95 -2.42
N ALA A 78 -2.60 -10.70 -1.65
CA ALA A 78 -2.58 -10.83 -0.19
C ALA A 78 -2.19 -12.25 0.26
N SER A 79 -2.70 -13.27 -0.41
CA SER A 79 -2.38 -14.68 -0.10
C SER A 79 -0.92 -15.01 -0.41
N ALA A 80 -0.42 -14.60 -1.58
CA ALA A 80 0.96 -14.83 -1.99
C ALA A 80 1.97 -14.19 -1.04
N LEU A 81 1.66 -12.99 -0.54
CA LEU A 81 2.52 -12.23 0.38
C LEU A 81 2.21 -12.48 1.87
N LYS A 82 1.33 -13.46 2.17
CA LYS A 82 0.92 -13.83 3.52
C LYS A 82 0.48 -12.59 4.33
N VAL A 83 -0.36 -11.76 3.72
CA VAL A 83 -1.03 -10.63 4.35
C VAL A 83 -2.20 -11.19 5.16
N VAL A 84 -2.12 -11.05 6.49
CA VAL A 84 -3.15 -11.53 7.42
C VAL A 84 -3.93 -10.38 8.07
N ALA A 85 -3.42 -9.16 7.99
CA ALA A 85 -4.04 -7.94 8.50
C ALA A 85 -3.64 -6.76 7.62
N ILE A 86 -4.52 -5.76 7.56
CA ILE A 86 -4.29 -4.49 6.84
C ILE A 86 -4.43 -3.30 7.82
N PRO A 87 -3.69 -2.19 7.60
CA PRO A 87 -2.78 -1.96 6.49
C PRO A 87 -1.51 -2.82 6.58
N ALA A 88 -0.98 -3.24 5.45
CA ALA A 88 0.30 -3.93 5.37
C ALA A 88 1.15 -3.36 4.25
N LYS A 89 2.42 -3.07 4.54
CA LYS A 89 3.33 -2.46 3.56
C LYS A 89 4.54 -3.34 3.36
N PHE A 90 4.99 -3.43 2.11
CA PHE A 90 6.17 -4.18 1.72
C PHE A 90 7.12 -3.27 0.96
N VAL A 91 8.36 -3.20 1.42
CA VAL A 91 9.43 -2.51 0.69
C VAL A 91 10.25 -3.58 -0.01
N ILE A 92 10.23 -3.51 -1.34
CA ILE A 92 10.82 -4.50 -2.25
C ILE A 92 11.94 -3.79 -3.01
N ASP A 93 13.09 -4.44 -3.13
CA ASP A 93 14.24 -3.89 -3.84
C ASP A 93 14.18 -4.11 -5.36
N GLY A 94 15.23 -3.65 -6.07
CA GLY A 94 15.33 -3.79 -7.52
C GLY A 94 15.54 -5.23 -8.03
N GLN A 95 15.83 -6.19 -7.15
CA GLN A 95 15.95 -7.62 -7.49
C GLN A 95 14.62 -8.36 -7.27
N GLY A 96 13.62 -7.70 -6.67
CA GLY A 96 12.32 -8.29 -6.35
C GLY A 96 12.27 -8.90 -4.95
N ASP A 97 13.30 -8.71 -4.13
CA ASP A 97 13.36 -9.24 -2.77
C ASP A 97 12.63 -8.32 -1.79
N ILE A 98 11.81 -8.91 -0.91
CA ILE A 98 11.17 -8.19 0.19
C ILE A 98 12.23 -7.90 1.25
N ARG A 99 12.57 -6.62 1.43
CA ARG A 99 13.53 -6.16 2.44
C ARG A 99 12.86 -5.77 3.75
N PHE A 100 11.64 -5.24 3.68
CA PHE A 100 10.86 -4.87 4.86
C PHE A 100 9.39 -5.23 4.70
N LYS A 101 8.77 -5.58 5.83
CA LYS A 101 7.33 -5.76 5.99
C LYS A 101 6.85 -4.98 7.22
N LEU A 102 5.82 -4.17 7.03
CA LEU A 102 5.12 -3.43 8.07
C LEU A 102 3.67 -3.91 8.13
N THR A 103 3.09 -3.94 9.33
CA THR A 103 1.66 -4.24 9.53
C THR A 103 1.09 -3.31 10.59
N GLY A 104 -0.03 -2.68 10.28
CA GLY A 104 -0.62 -1.62 11.09
C GLY A 104 -0.13 -0.22 10.69
N PHE A 105 -0.62 0.75 11.43
CA PHE A 105 -0.28 2.16 11.28
C PHE A 105 -0.28 2.82 12.66
N TYR A 106 0.86 3.40 13.06
CA TYR A 106 1.08 3.96 14.38
C TYR A 106 1.88 5.28 14.26
N GLY A 107 1.74 6.17 15.24
CA GLY A 107 2.55 7.40 15.31
C GLY A 107 2.13 8.54 14.37
N GLY A 108 1.12 8.34 13.52
CA GLY A 108 0.59 9.37 12.62
C GLY A 108 1.43 9.58 11.36
N ASP A 109 1.09 10.62 10.60
CA ASP A 109 1.65 10.83 9.26
C ASP A 109 3.17 10.96 9.23
N ASP A 110 3.72 11.83 10.07
CA ASP A 110 5.15 12.18 9.99
C ASP A 110 6.03 10.99 10.40
N ALA A 111 5.59 10.21 11.40
CA ALA A 111 6.26 8.99 11.80
C ALA A 111 6.25 7.95 10.66
N ALA A 112 5.11 7.75 10.01
CA ALA A 112 5.00 6.80 8.90
C ALA A 112 5.79 7.24 7.67
N VAL A 113 5.84 8.55 7.37
CA VAL A 113 6.68 9.09 6.30
C VAL A 113 8.16 8.85 6.62
N ALA A 114 8.60 9.14 7.85
CA ALA A 114 9.97 8.94 8.26
C ALA A 114 10.38 7.45 8.20
N GLU A 115 9.53 6.56 8.73
CA GLU A 115 9.78 5.11 8.76
C GLU A 115 9.92 4.52 7.35
N VAL A 116 8.95 4.76 6.47
CA VAL A 116 8.98 4.20 5.11
C VAL A 116 10.10 4.83 4.29
N SER A 117 10.38 6.13 4.46
CA SER A 117 11.52 6.75 3.80
C SER A 117 12.84 6.13 4.21
N ALA A 118 13.07 5.92 5.51
CA ALA A 118 14.30 5.28 5.99
C ALA A 118 14.48 3.88 5.37
N MET A 119 13.40 3.10 5.26
CA MET A 119 13.43 1.78 4.62
C MET A 119 13.78 1.84 3.13
N VAL A 120 13.14 2.76 2.38
CA VAL A 120 13.40 2.95 0.94
C VAL A 120 14.84 3.41 0.72
N ASP A 121 15.31 4.37 1.52
CA ASP A 121 16.64 4.96 1.37
C ASP A 121 17.73 3.92 1.70
N LEU A 122 17.52 3.08 2.72
CA LEU A 122 18.47 2.03 3.11
C LEU A 122 18.73 1.01 1.98
N ILE A 123 17.69 0.63 1.23
CA ILE A 123 17.84 -0.35 0.14
C ILE A 123 18.23 0.30 -1.18
N SER A 124 18.12 1.62 -1.29
CA SER A 124 18.56 2.38 -2.47
C SER A 124 20.07 2.66 -2.44
N GLN A 125 20.68 2.65 -1.26
CA GLN A 125 22.12 2.90 -1.06
C GLN A 125 23.02 1.69 -1.38
N GLY A 126 22.44 0.51 -1.61
CA GLY A 126 23.18 -0.72 -1.94
C GLY A 126 23.32 -1.00 -3.44
N LYS A 127 23.03 -0.02 -4.30
CA LYS A 127 23.24 -0.09 -5.76
C LYS A 127 24.62 0.42 -6.14
#